data_AF-A0A9W4GHN5-F1
#
_entry.id   AF-A0A9W4GHN5-F1
#
_cell.length_a   1.000
_cell.length_b   1.000
_cell.length_c   1.000
_cell.angle_alpha   90.00
_cell.angle_beta   90.00
_cell.angle_gamma   90.00
#
_symmetry.space_group_name_H-M   'P 1'
#
loop_
_entity.id
_entity.type
_entity.pdbx_description
1 polymer ?
#
loop_
_entity_poly.entity_id
_entity_poly.type
_entity_poly.pdbx_seq_one_letter_code
_entity_poly.pdbx_strand_id
1 'polypeptide(L)'
;MDRNIHQITKSFSPKFDVKELGDSFELHGELPGIDQKNVDIEFTDASTLTMKGRIERSYSKEEKCGAIKQDNSVSVKKSENSNTSREKFWVMERIIGEFSRSFAFRVLVNQENVRASMKDGILSVMIPKSKKQENRKISIQ
;
A
#
# COMPACT_ATOMS: atom_id res chain seq x y z
N MET A 1 8.79 26.30 18.44
CA MET A 1 8.71 24.92 18.97
C MET A 1 7.81 24.15 18.03
N ASP A 2 8.40 23.55 17.02
CA ASP A 2 7.70 22.90 15.92
C ASP A 2 7.12 21.56 16.37
N ARG A 3 5.78 21.47 16.40
CA ARG A 3 5.10 20.19 16.53
C ARG A 3 4.82 19.68 15.13
N ASN A 4 5.73 18.84 14.65
CA ASN A 4 5.56 17.96 13.50
C ASN A 4 4.31 17.10 13.73
N ILE A 5 3.17 17.50 13.15
CA ILE A 5 1.97 16.67 13.12
C ILE A 5 2.18 15.69 11.97
N HIS A 6 2.71 14.51 12.28
CA HIS A 6 2.60 13.36 11.39
C HIS A 6 1.11 13.09 11.20
N GLN A 7 0.61 13.48 10.04
CA GLN A 7 -0.72 13.20 9.54
C GLN A 7 -0.85 11.67 9.52
N ILE A 8 -1.57 11.10 10.49
CA ILE A 8 -1.95 9.69 10.45
C ILE A 8 -3.00 9.59 9.34
N THR A 9 -2.54 9.48 8.09
CA THR A 9 -3.42 9.13 6.98
C THR A 9 -3.92 7.72 7.28
N LYS A 10 -5.25 7.56 7.35
CA LYS A 10 -5.91 6.29 7.61
C LYS A 10 -5.71 5.41 6.37
N SER A 11 -4.54 4.80 6.27
CA SER A 11 -4.21 3.87 5.20
C SER A 11 -5.01 2.59 5.40
N PHE A 12 -5.62 2.10 4.32
CA PHE A 12 -6.34 0.83 4.39
C PHE A 12 -5.40 -0.35 4.14
N SER A 13 -5.83 -1.54 4.56
CA SER A 13 -5.06 -2.77 4.44
C SER A 13 -5.70 -3.68 3.38
N PRO A 14 -5.22 -3.67 2.13
CA PRO A 14 -5.72 -4.54 1.08
C PRO A 14 -5.59 -6.02 1.48
N LYS A 15 -6.50 -6.84 0.92
CA LYS A 15 -6.48 -8.28 1.10
C LYS A 15 -5.44 -8.89 0.17
N PHE A 16 -4.68 -9.82 0.73
CA PHE A 16 -3.64 -10.55 0.03
C PHE A 16 -3.70 -12.02 0.44
N ASP A 17 -3.52 -12.88 -0.53
CA ASP A 17 -3.22 -14.29 -0.34
C ASP A 17 -1.70 -14.48 -0.34
N VAL A 18 -1.21 -15.37 0.52
CA VAL A 18 0.21 -15.69 0.64
C VAL A 18 0.37 -17.20 0.59
N LYS A 19 1.23 -17.68 -0.32
CA LYS A 19 1.60 -19.08 -0.45
C LYS A 19 3.08 -19.24 -0.12
N GLU A 20 3.39 -20.18 0.74
CA GLU A 20 4.76 -20.62 0.95
C GLU A 20 5.04 -21.81 0.03
N LEU A 21 6.03 -21.64 -0.86
CA LEU A 21 6.59 -22.71 -1.68
C LEU A 21 7.88 -23.21 -1.04
N GLY A 22 8.49 -24.24 -1.62
CA GLY A 22 9.74 -24.80 -1.10
C GLY A 22 10.87 -23.76 -1.03
N ASP A 23 11.09 -23.05 -2.14
CA ASP A 23 12.20 -22.11 -2.34
C ASP A 23 11.79 -20.64 -2.37
N SER A 24 10.49 -20.34 -2.28
CA SER A 24 9.96 -19.00 -2.51
C SER A 24 8.63 -18.76 -1.79
N PHE A 25 8.17 -17.51 -1.75
CA PHE A 25 6.82 -17.12 -1.38
C PHE A 25 6.14 -16.44 -2.57
N GLU A 26 4.85 -16.70 -2.75
CA GLU A 26 4.00 -16.01 -3.72
C GLU A 26 2.91 -15.23 -3.00
N LEU A 27 2.79 -13.94 -3.30
CA LEU A 27 1.77 -13.06 -2.77
C LEU A 27 0.86 -12.61 -3.90
N HIS A 28 -0.45 -12.67 -3.70
CA HIS A 28 -1.45 -12.15 -4.62
C HIS A 28 -2.36 -11.17 -3.90
N GLY A 29 -2.43 -9.92 -4.35
CA GLY A 29 -3.29 -8.89 -3.76
C GLY A 29 -4.17 -8.21 -4.78
N GLU A 30 -5.42 -7.97 -4.40
CA GLU A 30 -6.38 -7.25 -5.24
C GLU A 30 -6.19 -5.74 -5.06
N LEU A 31 -5.78 -5.07 -6.14
CA LEU A 31 -5.59 -3.63 -6.22
C LEU A 31 -6.27 -3.09 -7.51
N PRO A 32 -7.62 -3.10 -7.58
CA PRO A 32 -8.33 -2.71 -8.79
C PRO A 32 -8.24 -1.21 -9.06
N GLY A 33 -7.93 -0.85 -10.31
CA GLY A 33 -7.90 0.53 -10.78
C GLY A 33 -6.68 1.34 -10.32
N ILE A 34 -5.61 0.68 -9.86
CA ILE A 34 -4.33 1.31 -9.62
C ILE A 34 -3.41 1.20 -10.83
N ASP A 35 -2.72 2.28 -11.16
CA ASP A 35 -1.59 2.22 -12.09
C ASP A 35 -0.40 1.56 -11.40
N GLN A 36 0.34 0.71 -12.12
CA GLN A 36 1.54 0.03 -11.59
C GLN A 36 2.55 1.01 -10.96
N LYS A 37 2.69 2.20 -11.54
CA LYS A 37 3.59 3.26 -11.07
C LYS A 37 3.20 3.87 -9.71
N ASN A 38 1.97 3.64 -9.24
CA ASN A 38 1.46 4.15 -7.97
C ASN A 38 1.55 3.10 -6.85
N VAL A 39 2.24 1.99 -7.09
CA VAL A 39 2.49 0.92 -6.12
C VAL A 39 3.99 0.85 -5.84
N ASP A 40 4.35 1.06 -4.58
CA ASP A 40 5.70 0.95 -4.09
C ASP A 40 5.85 -0.34 -3.27
N ILE A 41 6.91 -1.09 -3.55
CA ILE A 41 7.24 -2.34 -2.85
C ILE A 41 8.65 -2.18 -2.30
N GLU A 42 8.78 -2.19 -0.98
CA GLU A 42 10.05 -1.97 -0.29
C GLU A 42 10.28 -3.02 0.79
N PHE A 43 11.55 -3.35 1.04
CA PHE A 43 11.93 -4.15 2.20
C PHE A 43 12.32 -3.21 3.32
N THR A 44 11.58 -3.26 4.43
CA THR A 44 11.92 -2.48 5.64
C THR A 44 13.14 -3.09 6.36
N ASP A 45 13.28 -4.41 6.25
CA ASP A 45 14.31 -5.20 6.91
C ASP A 45 14.50 -6.52 6.13
N ALA A 46 15.41 -7.39 6.60
CA ALA A 46 15.86 -8.57 5.84
C ALA A 46 14.75 -9.59 5.50
N SER A 47 13.62 -9.52 6.19
CA SER A 47 12.51 -10.47 6.09
C SER A 47 11.14 -9.81 6.05
N THR A 48 11.06 -8.48 6.00
CA THR A 48 9.76 -7.77 6.02
C THR A 48 9.58 -7.00 4.73
N LEU A 49 8.58 -7.40 3.96
CA LEU A 49 8.14 -6.71 2.75
C LEU A 49 6.99 -5.77 3.09
N THR A 50 7.09 -4.52 2.70
CA THR A 50 6.05 -3.50 2.83
C THR A 50 5.60 -3.05 1.45
N MET A 51 4.28 -3.07 1.23
CA MET A 51 3.63 -2.63 0.01
C MET A 51 2.78 -1.41 0.31
N LYS A 52 3.00 -0.33 -0.43
CA LYS A 52 2.32 0.96 -0.29
C LYS A 52 1.78 1.41 -1.63
N GLY A 53 0.80 2.29 -1.59
CA GLY A 53 0.32 2.93 -2.80
C GLY A 53 -0.94 3.73 -2.54
N ARG A 54 -1.53 4.26 -3.61
CA ARG A 54 -2.74 5.05 -3.54
C ARG A 54 -3.70 4.70 -4.66
N ILE A 55 -4.94 4.39 -4.30
CA ILE A 55 -6.04 4.21 -5.24
C ILE A 55 -6.79 5.53 -5.32
N GLU A 56 -6.93 6.08 -6.53
CA GLU A 56 -7.65 7.32 -6.82
C GLU A 56 -8.91 7.06 -7.67
N ARG A 57 -9.86 8.00 -7.66
CA ARG A 57 -11.05 7.94 -8.54
C ARG A 57 -10.70 8.56 -9.89
N SER A 58 -11.03 7.87 -10.97
CA SER A 58 -10.79 8.34 -12.35
C SER A 58 -12.05 8.73 -13.11
N TYR A 59 -13.23 8.75 -12.48
CA TYR A 59 -14.44 9.32 -13.13
C TYR A 59 -14.25 10.83 -13.30
N SER A 60 -14.48 11.30 -14.52
CA SER A 60 -13.99 12.54 -15.08
C SER A 60 -14.33 13.83 -14.31
N LYS A 61 -13.28 14.64 -14.15
CA LYS A 61 -13.14 16.06 -13.80
C LYS A 61 -13.41 16.48 -12.35
N GLU A 62 -12.29 16.77 -11.68
CA GLU A 62 -12.10 17.76 -10.61
C GLU A 62 -13.23 17.87 -9.59
N GLU A 63 -13.11 17.16 -8.46
CA GLU A 63 -13.36 17.76 -7.14
C GLU A 63 -12.98 16.78 -6.02
N LYS A 64 -12.26 17.32 -5.03
CA LYS A 64 -11.76 16.60 -3.87
C LYS A 64 -12.91 15.92 -3.13
N CYS A 65 -12.74 14.64 -2.81
CA CYS A 65 -13.66 13.93 -1.91
C CYS A 65 -13.64 14.65 -0.56
N GLY A 66 -14.72 15.37 -0.26
CA GLY A 66 -14.89 16.08 0.99
C GLY A 66 -14.78 15.11 2.17
N ALA A 67 -13.92 15.47 3.12
CA ALA A 67 -13.87 14.82 4.41
C ALA A 67 -15.26 14.87 5.06
N ILE A 68 -15.74 13.72 5.52
CA ILE A 68 -16.88 13.64 6.42
C ILE A 68 -16.50 14.45 7.66
N LYS A 69 -17.18 15.59 7.84
CA LYS A 69 -17.09 16.38 9.08
C LYS A 69 -17.73 15.54 10.19
N GLN A 70 -16.93 15.09 11.15
CA GLN A 70 -17.41 14.90 12.51
C GLN A 70 -17.04 16.16 13.30
N ASP A 71 -18.07 16.69 13.94
CA ASP A 71 -18.19 17.99 14.56
C ASP A 71 -17.28 18.12 15.79
N ASN A 72 -16.54 19.23 15.88
CA ASN A 72 -16.63 20.15 17.02
C ASN A 72 -15.79 21.43 16.81
N SER A 73 -16.44 22.57 16.98
CA SER A 73 -15.93 23.95 17.14
C SER A 73 -15.45 24.72 15.89
N VAL A 74 -16.44 25.32 15.22
CA VAL A 74 -16.48 26.68 14.66
C VAL A 74 -15.17 27.49 14.64
N SER A 75 -14.73 27.86 13.43
CA SER A 75 -14.19 29.18 13.09
C SER A 75 -14.35 29.40 11.58
N VAL A 76 -15.40 30.14 11.25
CA VAL A 76 -15.78 30.51 9.89
C VAL A 76 -14.83 31.55 9.32
N LYS A 77 -14.24 31.29 8.15
CA LYS A 77 -14.06 32.32 7.10
C LYS A 77 -14.48 31.73 5.75
N LYS A 78 -15.50 32.37 5.20
CA LYS A 78 -16.23 32.01 3.97
C LYS A 78 -15.64 32.81 2.80
N SER A 79 -15.36 32.17 1.68
CA SER A 79 -15.32 32.82 0.37
C SER A 79 -15.95 31.87 -0.65
N GLU A 80 -17.18 32.22 -1.05
CA GLU A 80 -17.98 31.55 -2.07
C GLU A 80 -17.47 31.89 -3.47
N ASN A 81 -17.40 30.91 -4.37
CA ASN A 81 -18.17 30.88 -5.62
C ASN A 81 -17.73 29.74 -6.53
N SER A 82 -18.51 28.65 -6.55
CA SER A 82 -18.71 27.84 -7.76
C SER A 82 -20.03 27.09 -7.65
N ASN A 83 -20.95 27.39 -8.57
CA ASN A 83 -22.11 26.55 -8.86
C ASN A 83 -21.60 25.29 -9.57
N THR A 84 -21.00 24.36 -8.82
CA THR A 84 -20.70 23.02 -9.32
C THR A 84 -21.82 22.09 -8.87
N SER A 85 -22.47 21.41 -9.81
CA SER A 85 -23.48 20.39 -9.53
C SER A 85 -22.87 19.29 -8.67
N ARG A 86 -23.16 19.29 -7.37
CA ARG A 86 -22.65 18.30 -6.42
C ARG A 86 -23.24 16.94 -6.77
N GLU A 87 -22.45 16.09 -7.42
CA GLU A 87 -22.84 14.70 -7.65
C GLU A 87 -23.07 14.03 -6.29
N LYS A 88 -24.31 13.58 -6.06
CA LYS A 88 -24.69 12.91 -4.82
C LYS A 88 -24.48 11.42 -4.98
N PHE A 89 -23.46 10.88 -4.32
CA PHE A 89 -23.32 9.43 -4.17
C PHE A 89 -24.51 8.88 -3.38
N TRP A 90 -25.23 7.94 -4.00
CA TRP A 90 -26.26 7.16 -3.30
C TRP A 90 -25.64 6.07 -2.43
N VAL A 91 -24.56 5.43 -2.90
CA VAL A 91 -23.83 4.37 -2.20
C VAL A 91 -22.33 4.52 -2.47
N MET A 92 -21.52 4.28 -1.44
CA MET A 92 -20.06 4.32 -1.51
C MET A 92 -19.47 3.17 -0.71
N GLU A 93 -19.18 2.05 -1.37
CA GLU A 93 -18.62 0.85 -0.75
C GLU A 93 -17.11 0.70 -1.00
N ARG A 94 -16.62 1.23 -2.13
CA ARG A 94 -15.22 1.13 -2.52
C ARG A 94 -14.34 1.92 -1.57
N ILE A 95 -13.32 1.25 -1.03
CA ILE A 95 -12.27 1.88 -0.24
C ILE A 95 -11.27 2.53 -1.19
N ILE A 96 -11.02 3.83 -0.97
CA ILE A 96 -10.18 4.67 -1.83
C ILE A 96 -9.30 5.51 -0.91
N GLY A 97 -8.05 5.71 -1.31
CA GLY A 97 -7.05 6.38 -0.49
C GLY A 97 -5.71 5.66 -0.53
N GLU A 98 -4.86 6.02 0.41
CA GLU A 98 -3.57 5.37 0.61
C GLU A 98 -3.76 3.99 1.23
N PHE A 99 -2.92 3.04 0.86
CA PHE A 99 -2.83 1.76 1.52
C PHE A 99 -1.41 1.46 1.95
N SER A 100 -1.30 0.62 2.97
CA SER A 100 -0.04 0.05 3.43
C SER A 100 -0.30 -1.35 3.95
N ARG A 101 0.50 -2.32 3.49
CA ARG A 101 0.44 -3.70 3.97
C ARG A 101 1.85 -4.26 4.08
N SER A 102 2.17 -4.80 5.26
CA SER A 102 3.47 -5.44 5.50
C SER A 102 3.33 -6.94 5.78
N PHE A 103 4.31 -7.70 5.32
CA PHE A 103 4.43 -9.14 5.47
C PHE A 103 5.79 -9.46 6.06
N ALA A 104 5.80 -10.07 7.25
CA ALA A 104 7.00 -10.56 7.88
C ALA A 104 7.16 -12.06 7.59
N PHE A 105 8.26 -12.42 6.93
CA PHE A 105 8.62 -13.80 6.65
C PHE A 105 9.45 -14.37 7.80
N ARG A 106 9.25 -15.65 8.13
CA ARG A 106 10.02 -16.33 9.20
C ARG A 106 11.42 -16.77 8.76
N VAL A 107 11.76 -16.53 7.50
CA VAL A 107 13.05 -16.87 6.89
C VAL A 107 13.58 -15.66 6.14
N LEU A 108 14.90 -15.60 5.99
CA LEU A 108 15.54 -14.58 5.17
C LEU A 108 15.15 -14.77 3.70
N VAL A 109 14.94 -13.66 3.01
CA VAL A 109 14.56 -13.64 1.59
C VAL A 109 15.65 -13.00 0.76
N ASN A 110 15.76 -13.44 -0.50
CA ASN A 110 16.70 -12.89 -1.46
C ASN A 110 16.06 -11.69 -2.16
N GLN A 111 16.29 -10.50 -1.61
CA GLN A 111 15.67 -9.25 -2.04
C GLN A 111 16.05 -8.84 -3.47
N GLU A 112 17.26 -9.19 -3.93
CA GLU A 112 17.74 -8.85 -5.28
C GLU A 112 16.97 -9.57 -6.39
N ASN A 113 16.36 -10.71 -6.07
CA ASN A 113 15.69 -11.57 -7.05
C ASN A 113 14.17 -11.58 -6.91
N VAL A 114 13.62 -10.61 -6.18
CA VAL A 114 12.18 -10.43 -6.03
C VAL A 114 11.61 -9.91 -7.35
N ARG A 115 10.45 -10.46 -7.75
CA ARG A 115 9.75 -10.04 -8.96
C ARG A 115 8.31 -9.70 -8.63
N ALA A 116 7.80 -8.64 -9.23
CA ALA A 116 6.42 -8.23 -9.12
C ALA A 116 5.81 -8.05 -10.52
N SER A 117 4.53 -8.35 -10.64
CA SER A 117 3.74 -8.10 -11.85
C SER A 117 2.32 -7.73 -11.45
N MET A 118 1.66 -6.92 -12.28
CA MET A 118 0.28 -6.52 -12.07
C MET A 118 -0.51 -6.84 -13.34
N LYS A 119 -1.57 -7.62 -13.20
CA LYS A 119 -2.46 -7.99 -14.30
C LYS A 119 -3.90 -7.99 -13.81
N ASP A 120 -4.80 -7.37 -14.58
CA ASP A 120 -6.24 -7.32 -14.28
C ASP A 120 -6.56 -6.81 -12.87
N GLY A 121 -5.76 -5.88 -12.35
CA GLY A 121 -5.89 -5.33 -10.99
C GLY A 121 -5.41 -6.27 -9.89
N ILE A 122 -4.67 -7.34 -10.21
CA ILE A 122 -4.07 -8.27 -9.25
C ILE A 122 -2.56 -8.09 -9.25
N LEU A 123 -2.00 -7.71 -8.10
CA LEU A 123 -0.57 -7.66 -7.86
C LEU A 123 -0.08 -9.05 -7.47
N SER A 124 0.85 -9.61 -8.24
CA SER A 124 1.52 -10.87 -7.95
C SER A 124 3.00 -10.62 -7.65
N VAL A 125 3.47 -11.02 -6.47
CA VAL A 125 4.87 -10.85 -6.03
C VAL A 125 5.47 -12.22 -5.72
N MET A 126 6.60 -12.53 -6.36
CA MET A 126 7.39 -13.73 -6.12
C MET A 126 8.66 -13.35 -5.36
N ILE A 127 8.86 -13.99 -4.21
CA ILE A 127 9.90 -13.64 -3.24
C ILE A 127 10.74 -14.90 -2.98
N PRO A 128 11.93 -15.04 -3.58
CA PRO A 128 12.78 -16.18 -3.34
C PRO A 128 13.30 -16.19 -1.89
N LYS A 129 13.37 -17.37 -1.28
CA LYS A 129 14.06 -17.58 0.00
C LYS A 129 15.57 -17.45 -0.22
N SER A 130 16.27 -16.91 0.77
CA SER A 130 17.74 -16.89 0.75
C SER A 130 18.27 -18.31 0.82
N LYS A 131 19.29 -18.63 -0.02
CA LYS A 131 19.98 -19.91 0.09
C LYS A 131 20.57 -20.04 1.49
N LYS A 132 20.37 -21.18 2.15
CA LYS A 132 21.07 -21.49 3.41
C LYS A 132 22.56 -21.33 3.15
N GLN A 133 23.20 -20.42 3.88
CA GLN A 133 24.64 -20.29 3.85
C GLN A 133 25.21 -21.63 4.35
N GLU A 134 25.94 -22.35 3.49
CA GLU A 134 26.56 -23.60 3.93
C GLU A 134 27.53 -23.32 5.08
N ASN A 135 27.54 -24.19 6.09
CA ASN A 135 28.38 -24.05 7.27
C ASN A 135 29.84 -23.87 6.84
N ARG A 136 30.40 -22.68 7.05
CA ARG A 136 31.83 -22.45 6.82
C ARG A 136 32.61 -22.95 8.03
N LYS A 137 33.51 -23.90 7.83
CA LYS A 137 34.48 -24.31 8.85
C LYS A 137 35.52 -23.19 8.99
N ILE A 138 35.60 -22.60 10.17
CA ILE A 138 36.63 -21.59 10.50
C ILE A 138 37.81 -22.34 11.10
N SER A 139 38.99 -22.19 10.47
CA SER A 139 40.25 -22.67 11.05
C SER A 139 40.86 -21.55 11.91
N ILE A 140 41.31 -21.89 13.11
CA ILE A 140 42.07 -20.99 13.99
C ILE A 140 43.49 -20.88 13.44
N GLN A 141 44.05 -19.66 13.40
CA GLN A 141 45.45 -19.38 13.08
C GLN A 141 46.26 -19.10 14.34
#